data_AF-A0A4R9I0P0-F1
#
_entry.id   AF-A0A4R9I0P0-F1
#
_cell.length_a   1.000
_cell.length_b   1.000
_cell.length_c   1.000
_cell.angle_alpha   90.00
_cell.angle_beta   90.00
_cell.angle_gamma   90.00
#
_symmetry.space_group_name_H-M   'P 1'
#
loop_
_entity.id
_entity.type
_entity.pdbx_description
1 polymer ?
#
loop_
_entity_poly.entity_id
_entity_poly.type
_entity_poly.pdbx_seq_one_letter_code
_entity_poly.pdbx_strand_id
1 'polypeptide(L)'
;MPYDEAYHIHYTITGHLGSDGIFYRLYLSILNQFVTNPIDLYRTNFALVTIFFGFSLFAFTFKVTKSAFFAFLFSYFFLIVNPTFSMSPSYIAHFNASFMMIIFTLAFGRKKDQMLLVLLIGGVILTFIRPEYSLSLLLSILVVSFYVLYQYLTYQRLKYPIIIALLLSLFLFIKYNPTDGQRSSIAFCQHYAYGLFQFDMWNEDPWSYCELAMSRDFGSAKTIAEALFANPSKFFSHVVRNILILPKELGSLLIPFFSVELGNNTVGMQVAAYPVILIILFWFAGLLISLYQGQRNLILRCFVLIYSIPVLVSTILIYPRPHYLLMVVPFLLIFGFQNIREKFGLFKYKAKFSFPLNTILIASILIYITPWRLSGKSGLSVPDGQAGIHGKGLCTSVDNLNFLNHLNFENREIVLLSNLGFISTFLPKDMRVYHHFDKNTNFDEFILRNKINLVWINSALLNDLNFRNDNEFKKFVIGKNEGWKRMNIPNCPNDFLLFNF
;
A
#
# COMPACT_ATOMS: atom_id res chain seq x y z
N MET A 1 -1.51 -13.95 -1.15
CA MET A 1 -2.38 -12.92 -0.56
C MET A 1 -1.51 -12.07 0.34
N PRO A 2 -1.60 -10.73 0.24
CA PRO A 2 -0.83 -9.82 1.08
C PRO A 2 -1.08 -10.02 2.57
N TYR A 3 -0.01 -9.98 3.38
CA TYR A 3 -0.09 -9.97 4.84
C TYR A 3 -0.95 -8.83 5.37
N ASP A 4 -0.74 -7.58 4.92
CA ASP A 4 -1.51 -6.43 5.45
C ASP A 4 -3.00 -6.49 5.10
N GLU A 5 -3.35 -7.02 3.94
CA GLU A 5 -4.77 -7.13 3.56
C GLU A 5 -5.45 -8.26 4.35
N ALA A 6 -4.75 -9.38 4.51
CA ALA A 6 -5.16 -10.46 5.40
C ALA A 6 -5.35 -9.95 6.85
N TYR A 7 -4.45 -9.08 7.33
CA TYR A 7 -4.58 -8.39 8.62
C TYR A 7 -5.90 -7.59 8.67
N HIS A 8 -6.16 -6.71 7.71
CA HIS A 8 -7.36 -5.86 7.74
C HIS A 8 -8.67 -6.68 7.66
N ILE A 9 -8.69 -7.74 6.86
CA ILE A 9 -9.84 -8.67 6.77
C ILE A 9 -10.00 -9.47 8.07
N HIS A 10 -8.92 -10.00 8.64
CA HIS A 10 -8.93 -10.73 9.90
C HIS A 10 -9.55 -9.91 11.04
N TYR A 11 -9.05 -8.69 11.21
CA TYR A 11 -9.52 -7.79 12.26
C TYR A 11 -10.95 -7.30 12.02
N THR A 12 -11.37 -7.19 10.76
CA THR A 12 -12.77 -6.90 10.40
C THR A 12 -13.70 -8.05 10.82
N ILE A 13 -13.32 -9.29 10.52
CA ILE A 13 -14.14 -10.47 10.83
C ILE A 13 -14.20 -10.76 12.33
N THR A 14 -13.09 -10.53 13.05
CA THR A 14 -13.01 -10.73 14.51
C THR A 14 -13.58 -9.56 15.33
N GLY A 15 -14.04 -8.48 14.69
CA GLY A 15 -14.68 -7.35 15.36
C GLY A 15 -13.73 -6.39 16.07
N HIS A 16 -12.44 -6.43 15.76
CA HIS A 16 -11.41 -5.62 16.39
C HIS A 16 -11.03 -4.43 15.48
N LEU A 17 -11.52 -3.23 15.81
CA LEU A 17 -11.33 -2.02 14.99
C LEU A 17 -9.90 -1.46 15.01
N GLY A 18 -9.09 -1.73 16.05
CA GLY A 18 -7.73 -1.18 16.23
C GLY A 18 -7.65 0.36 16.11
N SER A 19 -6.46 0.94 16.24
CA SER A 19 -6.25 2.40 16.04
C SER A 19 -5.98 2.77 14.58
N ASP A 20 -5.50 1.83 13.78
CA ASP A 20 -5.03 2.08 12.40
C ASP A 20 -6.05 1.66 11.33
N GLY A 21 -6.18 2.42 10.25
CA GLY A 21 -7.08 2.06 9.15
C GLY A 21 -8.53 1.91 9.59
N ILE A 22 -8.97 2.65 10.62
CA ILE A 22 -10.32 2.57 11.19
C ILE A 22 -11.37 2.75 10.10
N PHE A 23 -11.22 3.77 9.25
CA PHE A 23 -12.16 4.02 8.17
C PHE A 23 -12.13 2.94 7.09
N TYR A 24 -10.96 2.35 6.82
CA TYR A 24 -10.85 1.24 5.89
C TYR A 24 -11.51 -0.03 6.45
N ARG A 25 -11.30 -0.34 7.73
CA ARG A 25 -11.96 -1.46 8.43
C ARG A 25 -13.45 -1.26 8.59
N LEU A 26 -13.92 -0.04 8.81
CA LEU A 26 -15.35 0.27 8.81
C LEU A 26 -15.96 -0.02 7.44
N TYR A 27 -15.31 0.41 6.37
CA TYR A 27 -15.72 0.08 5.00
C TYR A 27 -15.73 -1.44 4.76
N LEU A 28 -14.68 -2.18 5.17
CA LEU A 28 -14.66 -3.64 5.08
C LEU A 28 -15.75 -4.29 5.94
N SER A 29 -16.07 -3.73 7.10
CA SER A 29 -17.14 -4.24 7.99
C SER A 29 -18.51 -4.11 7.33
N ILE A 30 -18.76 -2.98 6.66
CA ILE A 30 -19.98 -2.78 5.86
C ILE A 30 -20.00 -3.78 4.71
N LEU A 31 -18.88 -3.96 4.00
CA LEU A 31 -18.80 -4.91 2.88
C LEU A 31 -19.02 -6.36 3.34
N ASN A 32 -18.51 -6.73 4.51
CA ASN A 32 -18.66 -8.05 5.13
C ASN A 32 -20.11 -8.38 5.51
N GLN A 33 -21.01 -7.38 5.61
CA GLN A 33 -22.46 -7.64 5.76
C GLN A 33 -23.07 -8.24 4.49
N PHE A 34 -22.45 -8.04 3.32
CA PHE A 34 -22.92 -8.53 2.03
C PHE A 34 -22.10 -9.71 1.50
N VAL A 35 -20.81 -9.78 1.84
CA VAL A 35 -19.88 -10.83 1.39
C VAL A 35 -19.20 -11.47 2.59
N THR A 36 -19.72 -12.63 3.01
CA THR A 36 -19.29 -13.30 4.25
C THR A 36 -18.09 -14.23 4.06
N ASN A 37 -17.89 -14.78 2.85
CA ASN A 37 -16.72 -15.60 2.55
C ASN A 37 -15.46 -14.70 2.50
N PRO A 38 -14.41 -14.96 3.30
CA PRO A 38 -13.23 -14.09 3.38
C PRO A 38 -12.45 -13.95 2.06
N ILE A 39 -12.41 -15.00 1.24
CA ILE A 39 -11.74 -14.98 -0.07
C ILE A 39 -12.53 -14.10 -1.05
N ASP A 40 -13.86 -14.22 -1.05
CA ASP A 40 -14.72 -13.39 -1.89
C ASP A 40 -14.74 -11.94 -1.40
N LEU A 41 -14.67 -11.71 -0.09
CA LEU A 41 -14.54 -10.39 0.51
C LEU A 41 -13.26 -9.70 0.03
N TYR A 42 -12.13 -10.40 0.05
CA TYR A 42 -10.86 -9.92 -0.50
C TYR A 42 -10.96 -9.53 -1.98
N ARG A 43 -11.54 -10.42 -2.81
CA ARG A 43 -11.69 -10.18 -4.26
C ARG A 43 -12.64 -9.01 -4.56
N THR A 44 -13.75 -8.95 -3.83
CA THR A 44 -14.75 -7.88 -3.96
C THR A 44 -14.17 -6.55 -3.52
N ASN A 45 -13.45 -6.54 -2.40
CA ASN A 45 -12.77 -5.35 -1.91
C ASN A 45 -11.77 -4.81 -2.93
N PHE A 46 -10.92 -5.68 -3.49
CA PHE A 46 -9.98 -5.31 -4.56
C PHE A 46 -10.71 -4.63 -5.72
N ALA A 47 -11.77 -5.26 -6.26
CA ALA A 47 -12.50 -4.71 -7.39
C ALA A 47 -13.12 -3.33 -7.07
N LEU A 48 -13.81 -3.20 -5.93
CA LEU A 48 -14.48 -1.96 -5.54
C LEU A 48 -13.49 -0.83 -5.29
N VAL A 49 -12.40 -1.08 -4.58
CA VAL A 49 -11.38 -0.06 -4.29
C VAL A 49 -10.66 0.40 -5.55
N THR A 50 -10.35 -0.50 -6.48
CA THR A 50 -9.74 -0.14 -7.76
C THR A 50 -10.69 0.69 -8.62
N ILE A 51 -11.97 0.31 -8.68
CA ILE A 51 -13.02 1.09 -9.37
C ILE A 51 -13.13 2.50 -8.75
N PHE A 52 -13.19 2.57 -7.42
CA PHE A 52 -13.28 3.82 -6.67
C PHE A 52 -12.07 4.73 -6.89
N PHE A 53 -10.86 4.14 -6.97
CA PHE A 53 -9.64 4.85 -7.33
C PHE A 53 -9.70 5.42 -8.75
N GLY A 54 -10.12 4.63 -9.74
CA GLY A 54 -10.31 5.11 -11.11
C GLY A 54 -11.27 6.30 -11.19
N PHE A 55 -12.43 6.20 -10.54
CA PHE A 55 -13.44 7.27 -10.54
C PHE A 55 -12.97 8.54 -9.83
N SER A 56 -12.36 8.40 -8.64
CA SER A 56 -11.86 9.55 -7.88
C SER A 56 -10.75 10.28 -8.64
N LEU A 57 -9.86 9.52 -9.29
CA LEU A 57 -8.80 10.05 -10.13
C LEU A 57 -9.37 10.78 -11.36
N PHE A 58 -10.38 10.22 -12.02
CA PHE A 58 -11.08 10.87 -13.12
C PHE A 58 -11.74 12.18 -12.65
N ALA A 59 -12.51 12.13 -11.57
CA ALA A 59 -13.25 13.29 -11.06
C ALA A 59 -12.31 14.43 -10.69
N PHE A 60 -11.20 14.12 -10.01
CA PHE A 60 -10.20 15.10 -9.63
C PHE A 60 -9.45 15.67 -10.84
N THR A 61 -8.97 14.81 -11.74
CA THR A 61 -8.30 15.26 -12.97
C THR A 61 -9.22 16.14 -13.81
N PHE A 62 -10.50 15.78 -13.94
CA PHE A 62 -11.49 16.59 -14.64
C PHE A 62 -11.72 17.93 -13.92
N LYS A 63 -11.79 17.93 -12.59
CA LYS A 63 -11.98 19.16 -11.81
C LYS A 63 -10.84 20.15 -12.01
N VAL A 64 -9.61 19.65 -12.06
CA VAL A 64 -8.38 20.45 -12.22
C VAL A 64 -8.18 20.87 -13.68
N THR A 65 -8.25 19.93 -14.61
CA THR A 65 -7.93 20.18 -16.03
C THR A 65 -9.14 20.64 -16.85
N LYS A 66 -10.37 20.50 -16.37
CA LYS A 66 -11.60 20.74 -17.16
C LYS A 66 -11.67 19.94 -18.46
N SER A 67 -10.91 18.85 -18.61
CA SER A 67 -10.89 18.04 -19.84
C SER A 67 -11.27 16.60 -19.52
N ALA A 68 -12.40 16.15 -20.07
CA ALA A 68 -12.86 14.77 -19.90
C ALA A 68 -11.88 13.77 -20.56
N PHE A 69 -11.27 14.15 -21.69
CA PHE A 69 -10.27 13.33 -22.37
C PHE A 69 -9.03 13.10 -21.50
N PHE A 70 -8.46 14.15 -20.91
CA PHE A 70 -7.29 13.99 -20.02
C PHE A 70 -7.67 13.25 -18.74
N ALA A 71 -8.85 13.51 -18.19
CA ALA A 71 -9.33 12.77 -17.03
C ALA A 71 -9.48 11.27 -17.31
N PHE A 72 -10.01 10.91 -18.48
CA PHE A 72 -10.13 9.52 -18.92
C PHE A 72 -8.75 8.89 -19.14
N LEU A 73 -7.87 9.54 -19.90
CA LEU A 73 -6.54 9.03 -20.20
C LEU A 73 -5.72 8.81 -18.91
N PHE A 74 -5.75 9.76 -17.99
CA PHE A 74 -5.01 9.69 -16.73
C PHE A 74 -5.59 8.60 -15.81
N SER A 75 -6.91 8.53 -15.69
CA SER A 75 -7.59 7.48 -14.92
C SER A 75 -7.31 6.08 -15.48
N TYR A 76 -7.50 5.90 -16.79
CA TYR A 76 -7.22 4.65 -17.48
C TYR A 76 -5.76 4.24 -17.34
N PHE A 77 -4.81 5.16 -17.56
CA PHE A 77 -3.39 4.89 -17.41
C PHE A 77 -3.06 4.36 -16.01
N PHE A 78 -3.50 5.03 -14.96
CA PHE A 78 -3.26 4.59 -13.59
C PHE A 78 -4.08 3.37 -13.17
N LEU A 79 -5.10 2.96 -13.94
CA LEU A 79 -5.75 1.67 -13.73
C LEU A 79 -4.95 0.52 -14.34
N ILE A 80 -4.20 0.75 -15.42
CA ILE A 80 -3.45 -0.29 -16.14
C ILE A 80 -1.97 -0.41 -15.73
N VAL A 81 -1.49 0.39 -14.78
CA VAL A 81 -0.10 0.29 -14.31
C VAL A 81 0.10 -0.88 -13.36
N ASN A 82 1.31 -1.42 -13.37
CA ASN A 82 1.67 -2.59 -12.59
C ASN A 82 1.29 -2.48 -11.09
N PRO A 83 1.53 -1.35 -10.41
CA PRO A 83 1.21 -1.21 -8.98
C PRO A 83 -0.28 -1.39 -8.63
N THR A 84 -1.18 -1.16 -9.59
CA THR A 84 -2.62 -1.35 -9.36
C THR A 84 -3.03 -2.81 -9.36
N PHE A 85 -2.29 -3.68 -10.05
CA PHE A 85 -2.64 -5.10 -10.21
C PHE A 85 -1.74 -6.09 -9.48
N SER A 86 -0.45 -5.76 -9.29
CA SER A 86 0.52 -6.68 -8.68
C SER A 86 0.79 -6.39 -7.21
N MET A 87 0.47 -5.20 -6.69
CA MET A 87 0.92 -4.81 -5.36
C MET A 87 -0.04 -5.21 -4.26
N SER A 88 0.24 -6.39 -3.77
CA SER A 88 0.07 -6.80 -2.39
C SER A 88 1.18 -6.12 -1.54
N PRO A 89 0.92 -5.22 -0.57
CA PRO A 89 -0.34 -4.77 0.04
C PRO A 89 -0.68 -3.30 -0.28
N SER A 90 -1.69 -3.02 -1.11
CA SER A 90 -1.96 -1.64 -1.53
C SER A 90 -3.41 -1.21 -1.58
N TYR A 91 -4.39 -2.05 -1.22
CA TYR A 91 -5.80 -1.66 -1.39
C TYR A 91 -6.20 -0.51 -0.46
N ILE A 92 -5.80 -0.57 0.80
CA ILE A 92 -5.92 0.57 1.71
C ILE A 92 -5.16 1.82 1.22
N ALA A 93 -4.05 1.68 0.48
CA ALA A 93 -3.36 2.82 -0.13
C ALA A 93 -4.16 3.41 -1.31
N HIS A 94 -4.77 2.57 -2.16
CA HIS A 94 -5.71 3.01 -3.20
C HIS A 94 -6.94 3.69 -2.60
N PHE A 95 -7.50 3.12 -1.53
CA PHE A 95 -8.61 3.69 -0.78
C PHE A 95 -8.23 5.08 -0.24
N ASN A 96 -7.08 5.20 0.41
CA ASN A 96 -6.56 6.47 0.91
C ASN A 96 -6.35 7.50 -0.21
N ALA A 97 -5.69 7.10 -1.30
CA ALA A 97 -5.48 7.94 -2.48
C ALA A 97 -6.81 8.43 -3.05
N SER A 98 -7.82 7.56 -3.10
CA SER A 98 -9.16 7.90 -3.59
C SER A 98 -9.81 8.99 -2.75
N PHE A 99 -9.76 8.86 -1.41
CA PHE A 99 -10.25 9.89 -0.50
C PHE A 99 -9.49 11.20 -0.68
N MET A 100 -8.17 11.15 -0.83
CA MET A 100 -7.34 12.34 -1.07
C MET A 100 -7.80 13.09 -2.33
N MET A 101 -8.02 12.37 -3.44
CA MET A 101 -8.55 12.95 -4.68
C MET A 101 -9.95 13.55 -4.50
N ILE A 102 -10.84 12.89 -3.77
CA ILE A 102 -12.20 13.37 -3.50
C ILE A 102 -12.17 14.65 -2.65
N ILE A 103 -11.39 14.65 -1.56
CA ILE A 103 -11.23 15.81 -0.67
C ILE A 103 -10.80 17.03 -1.47
N PHE A 104 -9.76 16.89 -2.31
CA PHE A 104 -9.30 18.00 -3.13
C PHE A 104 -10.28 18.38 -4.25
N THR A 105 -11.01 17.42 -4.82
CA THR A 105 -12.10 17.70 -5.77
C THR A 105 -13.18 18.58 -5.14
N LEU A 106 -13.57 18.28 -3.89
CA LEU A 106 -14.58 19.02 -3.13
C LEU A 106 -14.08 20.39 -2.68
N ALA A 107 -12.79 20.51 -2.35
CA ALA A 107 -12.15 21.76 -1.94
C ALA A 107 -11.96 22.73 -3.12
N PHE A 108 -11.70 22.21 -4.32
CA PHE A 108 -11.33 23.02 -5.49
C PHE A 108 -12.47 23.96 -5.93
N GLY A 109 -12.16 25.26 -6.00
CA GLY A 109 -13.10 26.32 -6.42
C GLY A 109 -14.09 26.77 -5.33
N ARG A 110 -13.96 26.29 -4.09
CA ARG A 110 -14.74 26.75 -2.94
C ARG A 110 -14.21 28.09 -2.42
N LYS A 111 -15.04 28.79 -1.61
CA LYS A 111 -14.57 29.93 -0.81
C LYS A 111 -13.51 29.46 0.20
N LYS A 112 -12.59 30.34 0.59
CA LYS A 112 -11.47 30.02 1.49
C LYS A 112 -11.92 29.27 2.76
N ASP A 113 -12.96 29.75 3.44
CA ASP A 113 -13.51 29.11 4.65
C ASP A 113 -13.96 27.66 4.40
N GLN A 114 -14.73 27.43 3.33
CA GLN A 114 -15.24 26.10 2.97
C GLN A 114 -14.12 25.17 2.52
N MET A 115 -13.14 25.70 1.77
CA MET A 115 -11.97 24.95 1.32
C MET A 115 -11.16 24.47 2.53
N LEU A 116 -10.85 25.36 3.49
CA LEU A 116 -10.10 25.01 4.71
C LEU A 116 -10.85 23.99 5.57
N LEU A 117 -12.18 24.13 5.69
CA LEU A 117 -13.01 23.16 6.40
C LEU A 117 -12.95 21.77 5.75
N VAL A 118 -13.14 21.69 4.43
CA VAL A 118 -13.06 20.43 3.69
C VAL A 118 -11.68 19.79 3.81
N LEU A 119 -10.62 20.58 3.69
CA LEU A 119 -9.25 20.09 3.82
C LEU A 119 -8.99 19.59 5.24
N LEU A 120 -9.38 20.33 6.29
CA LEU A 120 -9.18 19.89 7.67
C LEU A 120 -9.91 18.57 7.98
N ILE A 121 -11.18 18.47 7.61
CA ILE A 121 -11.96 17.22 7.75
C ILE A 121 -11.30 16.10 6.93
N GLY A 122 -10.84 16.42 5.72
CA GLY A 122 -10.09 15.50 4.88
C GLY A 122 -8.82 14.98 5.54
N GLY A 123 -8.07 15.83 6.23
CA GLY A 123 -6.87 15.47 6.97
C GLY A 123 -7.18 14.47 8.09
N VAL A 124 -8.31 14.64 8.79
CA VAL A 124 -8.80 13.66 9.77
C VAL A 124 -9.07 12.33 9.08
N ILE A 125 -9.84 12.33 7.98
CA ILE A 125 -10.18 11.10 7.24
C ILE A 125 -8.92 10.36 6.80
N LEU A 126 -7.98 11.03 6.13
CA LEU A 126 -6.76 10.39 5.64
C LEU A 126 -5.88 9.85 6.78
N THR A 127 -5.76 10.59 7.87
CA THR A 127 -4.96 10.17 9.04
C THR A 127 -5.48 8.88 9.67
N PHE A 128 -6.79 8.72 9.74
CA PHE A 128 -7.42 7.50 10.29
C PHE A 128 -7.57 6.36 9.26
N ILE A 129 -7.26 6.62 7.99
CA ILE A 129 -7.02 5.55 6.99
C ILE A 129 -5.55 5.12 7.07
N ARG A 130 -4.62 6.08 7.13
CA ARG A 130 -3.17 5.88 7.01
C ARG A 130 -2.43 6.86 7.94
N PRO A 131 -1.69 6.38 8.96
CA PRO A 131 -1.06 7.24 9.96
C PRO A 131 0.06 8.14 9.39
N GLU A 132 0.54 7.88 8.17
CA GLU A 132 1.50 8.71 7.44
C GLU A 132 0.99 10.15 7.23
N TYR A 133 -0.34 10.36 7.27
CA TYR A 133 -0.98 11.68 7.17
C TYR A 133 -1.13 12.41 8.50
N SER A 134 -0.67 11.84 9.62
CA SER A 134 -0.76 12.46 10.95
C SER A 134 -0.10 13.84 10.99
N LEU A 135 1.10 13.96 10.40
CA LEU A 135 1.79 15.26 10.29
C LEU A 135 1.04 16.22 9.36
N SER A 136 0.42 15.72 8.28
CA SER A 136 -0.44 16.53 7.40
C SER A 136 -1.63 17.11 8.16
N LEU A 137 -2.25 16.35 9.06
CA LEU A 137 -3.34 16.82 9.91
C LEU A 137 -2.84 17.88 10.92
N LEU A 138 -1.71 17.64 11.60
CA LEU A 138 -1.14 18.61 12.55
C LEU A 138 -0.80 19.94 11.87
N LEU A 139 -0.17 19.89 10.70
CA LEU A 139 0.12 21.08 9.89
C LEU A 139 -1.16 21.76 9.41
N SER A 140 -2.20 20.99 9.07
CA SER A 140 -3.51 21.54 8.69
C SER A 140 -4.16 22.26 9.87
N ILE A 141 -4.15 21.67 11.07
CA ILE A 141 -4.65 22.29 12.31
C ILE A 141 -3.91 23.61 12.57
N LEU A 142 -2.58 23.61 12.45
CA LEU A 142 -1.77 24.80 12.65
C LEU A 142 -2.15 25.92 11.66
N VAL A 143 -2.21 25.62 10.36
CA VAL A 143 -2.57 26.60 9.32
C VAL A 143 -4.00 27.13 9.51
N VAL A 144 -4.96 26.27 9.85
CA VAL A 144 -6.35 26.66 10.08
C VAL A 144 -6.49 27.48 11.37
N SER A 145 -5.77 27.13 12.44
CA SER A 145 -5.71 27.92 13.69
C SER A 145 -5.23 29.34 13.41
N PHE A 146 -4.12 29.49 12.68
CA PHE A 146 -3.60 30.81 12.31
C PHE A 146 -4.60 31.59 11.45
N TYR A 147 -5.29 30.92 10.53
CA TYR A 147 -6.33 31.55 9.72
C TYR A 147 -7.50 32.06 10.57
N VAL A 148 -8.01 31.26 11.50
CA VAL A 148 -9.10 31.66 12.40
C VAL A 148 -8.66 32.82 13.30
N LEU A 149 -7.45 32.73 13.87
CA LEU A 149 -6.88 33.79 14.71
C LEU A 149 -6.73 35.10 13.92
N TYR A 150 -6.20 35.04 12.71
CA TYR A 150 -6.10 36.19 11.82
C TYR A 150 -7.48 36.82 11.52
N GLN A 151 -8.47 35.98 11.18
CA GLN A 151 -9.84 36.46 10.92
C GLN A 151 -10.47 37.14 12.14
N TYR A 152 -10.22 36.61 13.34
CA TYR A 152 -10.68 37.22 14.58
C TYR A 152 -9.98 38.54 14.86
N LEU A 153 -8.64 38.57 14.83
CA LEU A 153 -7.87 39.78 15.14
C LEU A 153 -8.09 40.92 14.13
N THR A 154 -8.25 40.60 12.84
CA THR A 154 -8.41 41.61 11.78
C THR A 154 -9.86 42.03 11.57
N TYR A 155 -10.81 41.09 11.64
CA TYR A 155 -12.21 41.35 11.24
C TYR A 155 -13.22 41.14 12.37
N GLN A 156 -12.80 40.72 13.57
CA GLN A 156 -13.68 40.41 14.70
C GLN A 156 -14.77 39.38 14.36
N ARG A 157 -14.46 38.43 13.46
CA ARG A 157 -15.40 37.41 12.97
C ARG A 157 -14.95 36.02 13.38
N LEU A 158 -15.71 35.39 14.28
CA LEU A 158 -15.55 33.98 14.60
C LEU A 158 -16.21 33.10 13.53
N LYS A 159 -15.51 32.03 13.14
CA LYS A 159 -15.97 31.05 12.15
C LYS A 159 -16.31 29.74 12.84
N TYR A 160 -17.44 29.71 13.55
CA TYR A 160 -17.83 28.59 14.41
C TYR A 160 -17.72 27.20 13.75
N PRO A 161 -18.14 26.97 12.49
CA PRO A 161 -17.97 25.66 11.86
C PRO A 161 -16.51 25.21 11.77
N ILE A 162 -15.58 26.14 11.49
CA ILE A 162 -14.14 25.84 11.41
C ILE A 162 -13.59 25.56 12.82
N ILE A 163 -13.99 26.34 13.81
CA ILE A 163 -13.56 26.16 15.21
C ILE A 163 -14.02 24.80 15.74
N ILE A 164 -15.28 24.43 15.52
CA ILE A 164 -15.82 23.11 15.91
C ILE A 164 -15.03 21.99 15.23
N ALA A 165 -14.79 22.09 13.92
CA ALA A 165 -14.00 21.11 13.19
C ALA A 165 -12.56 21.00 13.73
N LEU A 166 -11.96 22.11 14.13
CA LEU A 166 -10.60 22.16 14.71
C LEU A 166 -10.55 21.47 16.07
N LEU A 167 -11.48 21.81 16.96
CA LEU A 167 -11.59 21.20 18.28
C LEU A 167 -11.86 19.70 18.17
N LEU A 168 -12.75 19.28 17.26
CA LEU A 168 -13.04 17.87 17.03
C LEU A 168 -11.82 17.15 16.45
N SER A 169 -11.11 17.75 15.50
CA SER A 169 -9.89 17.16 14.91
C SER A 169 -8.82 16.95 15.98
N LEU A 170 -8.60 17.95 16.84
CA LEU A 170 -7.65 17.87 17.95
C LEU A 170 -8.07 16.83 18.98
N PHE A 171 -9.36 16.80 19.35
CA PHE A 171 -9.92 15.81 20.27
C PHE A 171 -9.71 14.38 19.73
N LEU A 172 -10.05 14.13 18.47
CA LEU A 172 -9.88 12.82 17.84
C LEU A 172 -8.40 12.42 17.77
N PHE A 173 -7.53 13.36 17.39
CA PHE A 173 -6.09 13.12 17.32
C PHE A 173 -5.50 12.76 18.69
N ILE A 174 -5.86 13.49 19.75
CA ILE A 174 -5.36 13.19 21.10
C ILE A 174 -5.97 11.89 21.66
N LYS A 175 -7.28 11.67 21.46
CA LYS A 175 -7.99 10.54 22.07
C LYS A 175 -7.60 9.19 21.47
N TYR A 176 -7.42 9.14 20.15
CA TYR A 176 -7.18 7.89 19.43
C TYR A 176 -5.75 7.75 18.89
N ASN A 177 -4.94 8.80 19.04
CA ASN A 177 -3.57 8.94 18.55
C ASN A 177 -3.18 7.94 17.42
N PRO A 178 -3.34 8.34 16.15
CA PRO A 178 -3.05 7.48 15.01
C PRO A 178 -1.57 7.10 14.92
N THR A 179 -0.69 7.76 15.68
CA THR A 179 0.75 7.46 15.74
C THR A 179 1.12 6.55 16.92
N ASP A 180 0.19 6.27 17.85
CA ASP A 180 0.47 5.37 18.97
C ASP A 180 0.58 3.92 18.49
N GLY A 181 1.74 3.33 18.77
CA GLY A 181 2.01 1.91 18.52
C GLY A 181 3.40 1.65 17.98
N GLN A 182 3.69 0.36 17.79
CA GLN A 182 4.98 -0.09 17.24
C GLN A 182 4.96 -0.16 15.71
N ARG A 183 3.85 0.18 15.03
CA ARG A 183 3.71 -0.04 13.57
C ARG A 183 4.78 0.68 12.76
N SER A 184 5.05 1.96 13.05
CA SER A 184 6.07 2.74 12.34
C SER A 184 7.48 2.18 12.58
N SER A 185 7.77 1.73 13.82
CA SER A 185 9.02 1.05 14.17
C SER A 185 9.17 -0.30 13.48
N ILE A 186 8.12 -1.12 13.44
CA ILE A 186 8.10 -2.42 12.74
C ILE A 186 8.27 -2.21 11.24
N ALA A 187 7.56 -1.24 10.66
CA ALA A 187 7.71 -0.89 9.26
C ALA A 187 9.15 -0.45 8.96
N PHE A 188 9.75 0.42 9.79
CA PHE A 188 11.15 0.80 9.65
C PHE A 188 12.09 -0.41 9.76
N CYS A 189 11.90 -1.29 10.75
CA CYS A 189 12.68 -2.51 10.94
C CYS A 189 12.65 -3.40 9.69
N GLN A 190 11.45 -3.79 9.25
CA GLN A 190 11.25 -4.65 8.10
C GLN A 190 11.81 -4.04 6.82
N HIS A 191 11.61 -2.74 6.63
CA HIS A 191 12.06 -2.03 5.45
C HIS A 191 13.56 -1.72 5.44
N TYR A 192 14.17 -1.54 6.61
CA TYR A 192 15.62 -1.47 6.76
C TYR A 192 16.27 -2.79 6.37
N ALA A 193 15.78 -3.91 6.92
CA ALA A 193 16.25 -5.26 6.57
C ALA A 193 16.02 -5.56 5.09
N TYR A 194 14.85 -5.19 4.54
CA TYR A 194 14.55 -5.36 3.11
C TYR A 194 15.49 -4.55 2.22
N GLY A 195 15.81 -3.31 2.63
CA GLY A 195 16.81 -2.50 1.96
C GLY A 195 18.16 -3.22 1.93
N LEU A 196 18.64 -3.73 3.07
CA LEU A 196 19.90 -4.49 3.10
C LEU A 196 19.85 -5.76 2.22
N PHE A 197 18.72 -6.47 2.22
CA PHE A 197 18.50 -7.67 1.43
C PHE A 197 18.60 -7.39 -0.08
N GLN A 198 18.04 -6.28 -0.56
CA GLN A 198 18.11 -5.89 -1.97
C GLN A 198 19.53 -5.56 -2.48
N PHE A 199 20.46 -5.26 -1.57
CA PHE A 199 21.85 -4.96 -1.90
C PHE A 199 22.79 -6.09 -1.46
N ASP A 200 22.28 -7.31 -1.26
CA ASP A 200 23.05 -8.49 -0.85
C ASP A 200 23.87 -8.30 0.45
N MET A 201 23.42 -7.40 1.33
CA MET A 201 24.03 -7.11 2.64
C MET A 201 23.31 -7.84 3.81
N TRP A 202 22.26 -8.59 3.49
CA TRP A 202 21.41 -9.31 4.42
C TRP A 202 20.79 -10.51 3.70
N ASN A 203 20.88 -11.70 4.32
CA ASN A 203 20.45 -12.95 3.68
C ASN A 203 19.21 -13.56 4.34
N GLU A 204 18.74 -13.01 5.47
CA GLU A 204 17.56 -13.52 6.16
C GLU A 204 16.28 -12.86 5.66
N ASP A 205 15.14 -13.52 5.89
CA ASP A 205 13.84 -12.93 5.54
C ASP A 205 13.63 -11.60 6.27
N PRO A 206 13.48 -10.48 5.54
CA PRO A 206 13.37 -9.15 6.14
C PRO A 206 12.03 -8.91 6.84
N TRP A 207 11.04 -9.78 6.64
CA TRP A 207 9.72 -9.62 7.26
C TRP A 207 9.66 -10.26 8.65
N SER A 208 10.28 -11.43 8.81
CA SER A 208 10.28 -12.21 10.06
C SER A 208 11.49 -11.89 10.95
N TYR A 209 12.65 -11.56 10.37
CA TYR A 209 13.92 -11.45 11.10
C TYR A 209 14.52 -10.04 11.07
N CYS A 210 13.69 -9.03 10.87
CA CYS A 210 14.17 -7.65 10.82
C CYS A 210 14.85 -7.18 12.12
N GLU A 211 14.41 -7.71 13.26
CA GLU A 211 14.96 -7.38 14.57
C GLU A 211 16.44 -7.76 14.69
N LEU A 212 16.87 -8.84 14.02
CA LEU A 212 18.28 -9.23 13.98
C LEU A 212 19.12 -8.20 13.22
N ALA A 213 18.62 -7.67 12.10
CA ALA A 213 19.27 -6.61 11.35
C ALA A 213 19.33 -5.31 12.16
N MET A 214 18.23 -4.97 12.84
CA MET A 214 18.16 -3.81 13.74
C MET A 214 19.15 -3.94 14.91
N SER A 215 19.20 -5.09 15.57
CA SER A 215 20.12 -5.33 16.69
C SER A 215 21.59 -5.27 16.26
N ARG A 216 21.91 -5.74 15.05
CA ARG A 216 23.27 -5.70 14.50
C ARG A 216 23.78 -4.27 14.30
N ASP A 217 22.96 -3.41 13.71
CA ASP A 217 23.39 -2.07 13.28
C ASP A 217 23.03 -0.95 14.27
N PHE A 218 21.98 -1.12 15.09
CA PHE A 218 21.43 -0.10 16.00
C PHE A 218 21.29 -0.55 17.46
N GLY A 219 21.68 -1.78 17.82
CA GLY A 219 21.57 -2.29 19.19
C GLY A 219 20.12 -2.37 19.67
N SER A 220 19.83 -1.83 20.86
CA SER A 220 18.51 -1.92 21.50
C SER A 220 17.50 -0.86 21.04
N ALA A 221 17.74 -0.18 19.91
CA ALA A 221 16.85 0.87 19.42
C ALA A 221 15.48 0.31 19.00
N LYS A 222 14.40 0.89 19.55
CA LYS A 222 13.00 0.49 19.29
C LYS A 222 12.23 1.50 18.46
N THR A 223 12.78 2.69 18.24
CA THR A 223 12.15 3.76 17.46
C THR A 223 13.06 4.27 16.34
N ILE A 224 12.47 4.90 15.33
CA ILE A 224 13.22 5.51 14.22
C ILE A 224 14.19 6.58 14.74
N ALA A 225 13.77 7.36 15.75
CA ALA A 225 14.61 8.37 16.38
C ALA A 225 15.77 7.73 17.16
N GLU A 226 15.51 6.68 17.94
CA GLU A 226 16.57 5.93 18.63
C GLU A 226 17.56 5.31 17.65
N ALA A 227 17.11 4.79 16.50
CA ALA A 227 18.00 4.24 15.48
C ALA A 227 18.92 5.32 14.89
N LEU A 228 18.40 6.53 14.65
CA LEU A 228 19.20 7.68 14.22
C LEU A 228 20.30 8.02 15.24
N PHE A 229 19.97 8.06 16.53
CA PHE A 229 20.95 8.40 17.57
C PHE A 229 21.92 7.26 17.89
N ALA A 230 21.48 6.00 17.82
CA ALA A 230 22.31 4.84 18.10
C ALA A 230 23.39 4.63 17.04
N ASN A 231 23.06 4.79 15.75
CA ASN A 231 24.03 4.69 14.66
C ASN A 231 23.67 5.60 13.47
N PRO A 232 24.03 6.90 13.54
CA PRO A 232 23.70 7.86 12.48
C PRO A 232 24.23 7.44 11.10
N SER A 233 25.42 6.84 11.05
CA SER A 233 26.04 6.40 9.79
C SER A 233 25.20 5.35 9.06
N LYS A 234 24.74 4.32 9.77
CA LYS A 234 23.88 3.27 9.21
C LYS A 234 22.48 3.81 8.86
N PHE A 235 21.96 4.72 9.67
CA PHE A 235 20.70 5.41 9.40
C PHE A 235 20.76 6.24 8.11
N PHE A 236 21.76 7.10 7.95
CA PHE A 236 21.92 7.89 6.73
C PHE A 236 22.24 7.03 5.51
N SER A 237 23.01 5.95 5.68
CA SER A 237 23.24 4.99 4.60
C SER A 237 21.92 4.36 4.09
N HIS A 238 20.98 4.09 5.00
CA HIS A 238 19.63 3.63 4.64
C HIS A 238 18.84 4.68 3.87
N VAL A 239 18.81 5.92 4.35
CA VAL A 239 18.15 7.05 3.67
C VAL A 239 18.74 7.27 2.27
N VAL A 240 20.06 7.22 2.11
CA VAL A 240 20.72 7.35 0.81
C VAL A 240 20.32 6.21 -0.13
N ARG A 241 20.32 4.95 0.33
CA ARG A 241 19.83 3.82 -0.48
C ARG A 241 18.39 4.02 -0.93
N ASN A 242 17.51 4.48 -0.05
CA ASN A 242 16.13 4.79 -0.40
C ASN A 242 16.04 5.88 -1.48
N ILE A 243 16.85 6.94 -1.40
CA ILE A 243 16.93 7.98 -2.43
C ILE A 243 17.41 7.40 -3.77
N LEU A 244 18.40 6.50 -3.76
CA LEU A 244 18.92 5.86 -4.98
C LEU A 244 17.92 4.88 -5.62
N ILE A 245 17.09 4.22 -4.80
CA ILE A 245 16.03 3.32 -5.28
C ILE A 245 14.82 4.11 -5.80
N LEU A 246 14.54 5.29 -5.24
CA LEU A 246 13.33 6.07 -5.54
C LEU A 246 13.04 6.27 -7.03
N PRO A 247 14.01 6.60 -7.92
CA PRO A 247 13.75 6.70 -9.36
C PRO A 247 13.19 5.40 -9.95
N LYS A 248 13.75 4.24 -9.60
CA LYS A 248 13.26 2.94 -10.09
C LYS A 248 11.80 2.73 -9.68
N GLU A 249 11.48 3.01 -8.42
CA GLU A 249 10.13 2.80 -7.87
C GLU A 249 9.13 3.82 -8.44
N LEU A 250 9.54 5.07 -8.68
CA LEU A 250 8.75 6.06 -9.42
C LEU A 250 8.49 5.63 -10.86
N GLY A 251 9.51 5.11 -11.54
CA GLY A 251 9.38 4.55 -12.88
C GLY A 251 8.40 3.39 -12.94
N SER A 252 8.39 2.53 -11.92
CA SER A 252 7.48 1.39 -11.82
C SER A 252 5.99 1.81 -11.81
N LEU A 253 5.67 3.03 -11.37
CA LEU A 253 4.31 3.59 -11.41
C LEU A 253 3.83 3.95 -12.81
N LEU A 254 4.74 4.03 -13.79
CA LEU A 254 4.39 4.39 -15.16
C LEU A 254 4.42 3.21 -16.13
N ILE A 255 4.91 2.05 -15.70
CA ILE A 255 4.99 0.87 -16.55
C ILE A 255 3.65 0.14 -16.51
N PRO A 256 2.97 -0.02 -17.66
CA PRO A 256 1.76 -0.83 -17.74
C PRO A 256 2.04 -2.27 -17.31
N PHE A 257 1.08 -2.92 -16.65
CA PHE A 257 1.30 -4.26 -16.08
C PHE A 257 1.67 -5.32 -17.14
N PHE A 258 1.30 -5.10 -18.40
CA PHE A 258 1.54 -6.03 -19.50
C PHE A 258 2.92 -5.89 -20.15
N SER A 259 3.73 -4.92 -19.73
CA SER A 259 5.07 -4.69 -20.27
C SER A 259 6.14 -5.43 -19.45
N VAL A 260 6.01 -6.76 -19.30
CA VAL A 260 6.84 -7.61 -18.41
C VAL A 260 8.34 -7.49 -18.69
N GLU A 261 8.75 -7.41 -19.96
CA GLU A 261 10.17 -7.28 -20.34
C GLU A 261 10.77 -5.92 -19.93
N LEU A 262 10.00 -4.84 -20.06
CA LEU A 262 10.39 -3.50 -19.59
C LEU A 262 10.39 -3.41 -18.06
N GLY A 263 9.51 -4.19 -17.40
CA GLY A 263 9.40 -4.30 -15.96
C GLY A 263 10.64 -4.89 -15.27
N ASN A 264 11.43 -5.71 -15.99
CA ASN A 264 12.69 -6.25 -15.48
C ASN A 264 13.91 -5.40 -15.84
N ASN A 265 13.76 -4.44 -16.76
CA ASN A 265 14.84 -3.57 -17.17
C ASN A 265 14.93 -2.35 -16.24
N THR A 266 15.88 -2.40 -15.30
CA THR A 266 16.17 -1.33 -14.34
C THR A 266 16.42 0.02 -15.01
N VAL A 267 17.05 0.03 -16.19
CA VAL A 267 17.31 1.25 -16.97
C VAL A 267 16.01 1.82 -17.53
N GLY A 268 15.13 0.98 -18.08
CA GLY A 268 13.83 1.41 -18.60
C GLY A 268 12.94 2.05 -17.53
N MET A 269 12.92 1.45 -16.33
CA MET A 269 12.25 2.02 -15.15
C MET A 269 12.82 3.39 -14.77
N GLN A 270 14.13 3.51 -14.65
CA GLN A 270 14.77 4.77 -14.28
C GLN A 270 14.51 5.87 -15.32
N VAL A 271 14.51 5.53 -16.61
CA VAL A 271 14.18 6.47 -17.69
C VAL A 271 12.73 6.95 -17.58
N ALA A 272 11.79 6.04 -17.29
CA ALA A 272 10.38 6.39 -17.08
C ALA A 272 10.19 7.32 -15.87
N ALA A 273 11.09 7.31 -14.88
CA ALA A 273 11.01 8.18 -13.71
C ALA A 273 11.25 9.66 -14.02
N TYR A 274 12.10 9.98 -15.02
CA TYR A 274 12.47 11.37 -15.30
C TYR A 274 11.28 12.26 -15.68
N PRO A 275 10.32 11.85 -16.53
CA PRO A 275 9.08 12.59 -16.74
C PRO A 275 8.33 12.92 -15.44
N VAL A 276 8.23 11.97 -14.51
CA VAL A 276 7.55 12.20 -13.22
C VAL A 276 8.31 13.21 -12.38
N ILE A 277 9.63 13.05 -12.26
CA ILE A 277 10.49 13.98 -11.53
C ILE A 277 10.38 15.39 -12.14
N LEU A 278 10.45 15.51 -13.46
CA LEU A 278 10.32 16.80 -14.15
C LEU A 278 8.95 17.45 -13.89
N ILE A 279 7.86 16.69 -13.99
CA ILE A 279 6.51 17.22 -13.73
C ILE A 279 6.38 17.69 -12.27
N ILE A 280 6.95 16.94 -11.32
CA ILE A 280 6.98 17.32 -9.90
C ILE A 280 7.83 18.59 -9.71
N LEU A 281 8.99 18.70 -10.36
CA LEU A 281 9.83 19.91 -10.32
C LEU A 281 9.11 21.13 -10.93
N PHE A 282 8.41 20.96 -12.05
CA PHE A 282 7.55 22.00 -12.62
C PHE A 282 6.43 22.41 -11.67
N TRP A 283 5.89 21.46 -10.92
CA TRP A 283 4.92 21.77 -9.89
C TRP A 283 5.51 22.65 -8.78
N PHE A 284 6.67 22.28 -8.24
CA PHE A 284 7.40 23.08 -7.24
C PHE A 284 7.78 24.46 -7.76
N ALA A 285 8.30 24.56 -8.98
CA ALA A 285 8.62 25.84 -9.60
C ALA A 285 7.36 26.72 -9.76
N GLY A 286 6.24 26.13 -10.17
CA GLY A 286 4.95 26.81 -10.24
C GLY A 286 4.46 27.32 -8.89
N LEU A 287 4.69 26.57 -7.81
CA LEU A 287 4.38 27.02 -6.44
C LEU A 287 5.25 28.22 -6.03
N LEU A 288 6.57 28.16 -6.25
CA LEU A 288 7.49 29.26 -5.92
C LEU A 288 7.13 30.54 -6.66
N ILE A 289 6.75 30.42 -7.95
CA ILE A 289 6.26 31.55 -8.73
C ILE A 289 4.95 32.10 -8.15
N SER A 290 4.00 31.23 -7.76
CA SER A 290 2.75 31.66 -7.13
C SER A 290 2.95 32.36 -5.79
N LEU A 291 3.94 31.93 -4.99
CA LEU A 291 4.35 32.58 -3.74
C LEU A 291 4.84 34.00 -4.02
N TYR A 292 5.74 34.16 -5.01
CA TYR A 292 6.27 35.46 -5.43
C TYR A 292 5.18 36.40 -5.96
N GLN A 293 4.20 35.87 -6.71
CA GLN A 293 3.15 36.66 -7.34
C GLN A 293 1.91 36.91 -6.48
N GLY A 294 1.86 36.40 -5.24
CA GLY A 294 0.71 36.61 -4.33
C GLY A 294 -0.62 36.04 -4.85
N GLN A 295 -0.59 34.92 -5.57
CA GLN A 295 -1.78 34.39 -6.25
C GLN A 295 -2.89 33.94 -5.27
N ARG A 296 -4.16 34.14 -5.67
CA ARG A 296 -5.35 33.81 -4.87
C ARG A 296 -5.46 32.34 -4.43
N ASN A 297 -4.86 31.41 -5.19
CA ASN A 297 -4.91 29.98 -4.94
C ASN A 297 -3.71 29.45 -4.12
N LEU A 298 -2.87 30.32 -3.57
CA LEU A 298 -1.67 29.94 -2.84
C LEU A 298 -1.95 28.96 -1.70
N ILE A 299 -2.99 29.21 -0.89
CA ILE A 299 -3.35 28.35 0.25
C ILE A 299 -3.60 26.91 -0.24
N LEU A 300 -4.37 26.71 -1.31
CA LEU A 300 -4.63 25.38 -1.85
C LEU A 300 -3.34 24.68 -2.27
N ARG A 301 -2.42 25.40 -2.92
CA ARG A 301 -1.11 24.87 -3.32
C ARG A 301 -0.23 24.51 -2.11
N CYS A 302 -0.30 25.28 -1.02
CA CYS A 302 0.35 24.91 0.24
C CYS A 302 -0.24 23.63 0.84
N PHE A 303 -1.56 23.45 0.75
CA PHE A 303 -2.20 22.20 1.22
C PHE A 303 -1.78 20.99 0.38
N VAL A 304 -1.52 21.14 -0.92
CA VAL A 304 -0.91 20.08 -1.73
C VAL A 304 0.44 19.65 -1.14
N LEU A 305 1.29 20.59 -0.71
CA LEU A 305 2.54 20.26 0.00
C LEU A 305 2.29 19.59 1.35
N ILE A 306 1.39 20.15 2.16
CA ILE A 306 1.09 19.64 3.51
C ILE A 306 0.66 18.17 3.45
N TYR A 307 -0.05 17.76 2.39
CA TYR A 307 -0.55 16.40 2.23
C TYR A 307 0.44 15.48 1.51
N SER A 308 1.37 16.03 0.73
CA SER A 308 2.31 15.24 -0.07
C SER A 308 3.66 15.05 0.62
N ILE A 309 4.21 16.09 1.24
CA ILE A 309 5.55 16.07 1.84
C ILE A 309 5.65 15.01 2.95
N PRO A 310 4.75 14.94 3.95
CA PRO A 310 4.90 13.96 5.03
C PRO A 310 4.99 12.52 4.52
N VAL A 311 4.18 12.17 3.52
CA VAL A 311 4.19 10.84 2.91
C VAL A 311 5.48 10.61 2.10
N LEU A 312 5.97 11.60 1.35
CA LEU A 312 7.25 11.51 0.65
C LEU A 312 8.44 11.40 1.62
N VAL A 313 8.41 12.12 2.73
CA VAL A 313 9.42 12.02 3.80
C VAL A 313 9.37 10.63 4.41
N SER A 314 8.19 10.11 4.74
CA SER A 314 8.02 8.73 5.23
C SER A 314 8.56 7.70 4.23
N THR A 315 8.29 7.88 2.94
CA THR A 315 8.80 7.06 1.83
C THR A 315 10.34 7.04 1.78
N ILE A 316 10.99 8.17 2.04
CA ILE A 316 12.46 8.26 2.05
C ILE A 316 13.06 7.73 3.36
N LEU A 317 12.43 8.00 4.50
CA LEU A 317 12.92 7.56 5.81
C LEU A 317 12.72 6.06 6.03
N ILE A 318 11.57 5.53 5.63
CA ILE A 318 11.20 4.12 5.80
C ILE A 318 11.69 3.34 4.59
N TYR A 319 10.99 3.40 3.45
CA TYR A 319 11.41 2.79 2.18
C TYR A 319 10.46 3.16 1.03
N PRO A 320 10.96 3.37 -0.20
CA PRO A 320 10.17 3.87 -1.32
C PRO A 320 9.27 2.81 -1.97
N ARG A 321 8.36 2.20 -1.21
CA ARG A 321 7.39 1.25 -1.77
C ARG A 321 6.45 1.95 -2.76
N PRO A 322 6.13 1.35 -3.92
CA PRO A 322 5.29 2.05 -4.89
C PRO A 322 3.86 2.28 -4.41
N HIS A 323 3.35 1.52 -3.45
CA HIS A 323 2.04 1.81 -2.86
C HIS A 323 2.03 3.10 -2.02
N TYR A 324 3.15 3.51 -1.40
CA TYR A 324 3.26 4.82 -0.75
C TYR A 324 3.31 5.94 -1.80
N LEU A 325 4.09 5.72 -2.86
CA LEU A 325 4.19 6.65 -3.98
C LEU A 325 2.85 6.81 -4.73
N LEU A 326 2.06 5.74 -4.87
CA LEU A 326 0.74 5.77 -5.50
C LEU A 326 -0.23 6.73 -4.81
N MET A 327 -0.08 6.95 -3.49
CA MET A 327 -0.94 7.89 -2.76
C MET A 327 -0.70 9.34 -3.17
N VAL A 328 0.52 9.69 -3.62
CA VAL A 328 0.95 11.08 -3.79
C VAL A 328 1.32 11.42 -5.23
N VAL A 329 1.93 10.50 -5.97
CA VAL A 329 2.45 10.76 -7.31
C VAL A 329 1.34 11.11 -8.31
N PRO A 330 0.23 10.35 -8.44
CA PRO A 330 -0.85 10.72 -9.35
C PRO A 330 -1.39 12.13 -9.04
N PHE A 331 -1.46 12.46 -7.74
CA PHE A 331 -1.95 13.75 -7.26
C PHE A 331 -1.02 14.90 -7.66
N LEU A 332 0.29 14.76 -7.43
CA LEU A 332 1.29 15.75 -7.82
C LEU A 332 1.39 15.92 -9.33
N LEU A 333 1.29 14.83 -10.09
CA LEU A 333 1.31 14.85 -11.55
C LEU A 333 0.16 15.67 -12.13
N ILE A 334 -1.05 15.54 -11.59
CA ILE A 334 -2.22 16.30 -12.04
C ILE A 334 -2.00 17.81 -11.85
N PHE A 335 -1.47 18.23 -10.70
CA PHE A 335 -1.17 19.64 -10.47
C PHE A 335 0.04 20.14 -11.27
N GLY A 336 1.07 19.32 -11.46
CA GLY A 336 2.21 19.65 -12.32
C GLY A 336 1.79 19.87 -13.76
N PHE A 337 0.93 18.98 -14.29
CA PHE A 337 0.33 19.12 -15.61
C PHE A 337 -0.52 20.39 -15.73
N GLN A 338 -1.29 20.73 -14.69
CA GLN A 338 -2.05 21.99 -14.65
C GLN A 338 -1.11 23.21 -14.79
N ASN A 339 -0.01 23.26 -14.03
CA ASN A 339 0.94 24.37 -14.08
C ASN A 339 1.61 24.50 -15.46
N ILE A 340 2.02 23.38 -16.06
CA ILE A 340 2.57 23.35 -17.42
C ILE A 340 1.56 23.93 -18.41
N ARG A 341 0.29 23.48 -18.31
CA ARG A 341 -0.78 23.95 -19.18
C ARG A 341 -1.05 25.45 -19.04
N GLU A 342 -1.14 25.95 -17.81
CA GLU A 342 -1.37 27.37 -17.52
C GLU A 342 -0.23 28.25 -18.05
N LYS A 343 1.02 27.82 -17.89
CA LYS A 343 2.20 28.60 -18.28
C LYS A 343 2.47 28.60 -19.78
N PHE A 344 2.37 27.44 -20.43
CA PHE A 344 2.71 27.29 -21.84
C PHE A 344 1.51 27.43 -22.77
N GLY A 345 0.30 27.59 -22.24
CA GLY A 345 -0.92 27.68 -23.05
C GLY A 345 -1.18 26.43 -23.89
N LEU A 346 -0.54 25.31 -23.54
CA LEU A 346 -0.75 24.02 -24.20
C LEU A 346 -2.23 23.64 -24.06
N PHE A 347 -2.85 23.19 -25.15
CA PHE A 347 -4.24 22.75 -25.15
C PHE A 347 -5.25 23.79 -24.62
N LYS A 348 -5.26 25.00 -25.19
CA LYS A 348 -6.36 25.99 -25.10
C LYS A 348 -7.68 25.51 -25.76
N TYR A 349 -7.93 24.19 -25.76
CA TYR A 349 -9.23 23.66 -26.14
C TYR A 349 -10.24 24.09 -25.08
N LYS A 350 -11.20 24.95 -25.46
CA LYS A 350 -12.38 25.23 -24.66
C LYS A 350 -13.19 23.95 -24.58
N ALA A 351 -12.97 23.17 -23.53
CA ALA A 351 -13.66 21.92 -23.30
C ALA A 351 -15.15 22.20 -23.05
N LYS A 352 -15.97 22.08 -24.11
CA LYS A 352 -17.37 21.68 -23.91
C LYS A 352 -17.34 20.22 -23.45
N PHE A 353 -18.24 19.89 -22.53
CA PHE A 353 -18.54 18.51 -22.11
C PHE A 353 -19.25 17.78 -23.27
N SER A 354 -18.58 17.65 -24.39
CA SER A 354 -18.92 16.71 -25.44
C SER A 354 -18.04 15.50 -25.20
N PHE A 355 -18.62 14.31 -25.10
CA PHE A 355 -17.89 13.09 -25.41
C PHE A 355 -17.83 13.05 -26.93
N PRO A 356 -16.78 13.59 -27.60
CA PRO A 356 -16.69 13.39 -29.03
C PRO A 356 -16.67 11.87 -29.26
N LEU A 357 -17.27 11.42 -30.37
CA LEU A 357 -17.27 10.02 -30.79
C LEU A 357 -15.85 9.40 -30.68
N ASN A 358 -14.82 10.21 -30.94
CA ASN A 358 -13.42 9.88 -30.82
C ASN A 358 -12.99 9.48 -29.39
N THR A 359 -13.54 10.07 -28.33
CA THR A 359 -13.24 9.67 -26.93
C THR A 359 -13.86 8.31 -26.61
N ILE A 360 -15.08 8.05 -27.08
CA ILE A 360 -15.71 6.73 -26.93
C ILE A 360 -14.91 5.69 -27.72
N LEU A 361 -14.54 6.00 -28.97
CA LEU A 361 -13.75 5.12 -29.82
C LEU A 361 -12.39 4.79 -29.18
N ILE A 362 -11.64 5.81 -28.72
CA ILE A 362 -10.36 5.61 -28.02
C ILE A 362 -10.59 4.81 -26.74
N ALA A 363 -11.63 5.10 -25.96
CA ALA A 363 -11.94 4.33 -24.76
C ALA A 363 -12.24 2.87 -25.06
N SER A 364 -13.02 2.57 -26.09
CA SER A 364 -13.33 1.22 -26.54
C SER A 364 -12.08 0.49 -27.03
N ILE A 365 -11.22 1.15 -27.81
CA ILE A 365 -9.93 0.59 -28.24
C ILE A 365 -9.06 0.28 -27.03
N LEU A 366 -8.93 1.23 -26.09
CA LEU A 366 -8.14 1.05 -24.87
C LEU A 366 -8.65 -0.12 -24.02
N ILE A 367 -9.97 -0.22 -23.80
CA ILE A 367 -10.58 -1.35 -23.10
C ILE A 367 -10.30 -2.68 -23.84
N TYR A 368 -10.43 -2.69 -25.17
CA TYR A 368 -10.20 -3.89 -26.00
C TYR A 368 -8.75 -4.36 -25.95
N ILE A 369 -7.77 -3.45 -25.99
CA ILE A 369 -6.35 -3.79 -25.92
C ILE A 369 -5.86 -4.06 -24.49
N THR A 370 -6.65 -3.72 -23.45
CA THR A 370 -6.27 -4.01 -22.06
C THR A 370 -6.30 -5.52 -21.86
N PRO A 371 -5.16 -6.18 -21.60
CA PRO A 371 -5.17 -7.63 -21.43
C PRO A 371 -5.98 -8.01 -20.18
N TRP A 372 -6.92 -8.94 -20.32
CA TRP A 372 -7.74 -9.40 -19.21
C TRP A 372 -7.03 -10.53 -18.46
N ARG A 373 -6.70 -10.28 -17.18
CA ARG A 373 -6.13 -11.28 -16.26
C ARG A 373 -7.03 -12.53 -16.10
N LEU A 374 -8.34 -12.38 -16.32
CA LEU A 374 -9.32 -13.47 -16.27
C LEU A 374 -9.25 -14.44 -17.46
N SER A 375 -8.55 -14.09 -18.55
CA SER A 375 -8.52 -14.95 -19.74
C SER A 375 -7.60 -16.17 -19.60
N GLY A 376 -6.74 -16.23 -18.58
CA GLY A 376 -5.75 -17.32 -18.37
C GLY A 376 -4.70 -17.48 -19.49
N LYS A 377 -4.94 -16.87 -20.66
CA LYS A 377 -4.16 -16.92 -21.89
C LYS A 377 -3.19 -15.76 -22.04
N SER A 378 -3.11 -14.85 -21.07
CA SER A 378 -2.33 -13.64 -21.23
C SER A 378 -0.82 -13.87 -21.35
N GLY A 379 -0.29 -15.09 -21.13
CA GLY A 379 1.13 -15.39 -21.33
C GLY A 379 2.08 -14.54 -20.47
N LEU A 380 1.54 -13.77 -19.53
CA LEU A 380 2.27 -12.87 -18.65
C LEU A 380 2.90 -13.72 -17.55
N SER A 381 4.16 -14.08 -17.75
CA SER A 381 5.01 -14.61 -16.70
C SER A 381 5.18 -13.55 -15.61
N VAL A 382 5.09 -13.97 -14.35
CA VAL A 382 5.48 -13.11 -13.22
C VAL A 382 6.98 -12.83 -13.38
N PRO A 383 7.43 -11.57 -13.38
CA PRO A 383 8.83 -11.24 -13.62
C PRO A 383 9.74 -11.90 -12.57
N ASP A 384 10.88 -12.45 -13.03
CA ASP A 384 11.80 -13.30 -12.25
C ASP A 384 12.33 -12.69 -10.94
N GLY A 385 12.23 -11.36 -10.74
CA GLY A 385 12.62 -10.66 -9.51
C GLY A 385 11.49 -10.29 -8.55
N GLN A 386 10.22 -10.39 -8.96
CA GLN A 386 9.05 -10.20 -8.06
C GLN A 386 8.57 -11.51 -7.44
N ALA A 387 9.13 -12.65 -7.88
CA ALA A 387 9.00 -13.95 -7.24
C ALA A 387 9.74 -14.04 -5.89
N GLY A 388 10.47 -12.99 -5.50
CA GLY A 388 11.21 -12.91 -4.25
C GLY A 388 10.30 -13.14 -3.06
N ILE A 389 10.52 -14.28 -2.40
CA ILE A 389 9.86 -14.81 -1.18
C ILE A 389 8.65 -15.75 -1.45
N HIS A 390 7.92 -15.62 -2.56
CA HIS A 390 6.74 -16.47 -2.85
C HIS A 390 6.87 -17.45 -4.03
N GLY A 391 8.07 -17.61 -4.60
CA GLY A 391 8.37 -18.67 -5.56
C GLY A 391 7.88 -18.39 -6.99
N LYS A 392 8.54 -19.02 -7.98
CA LYS A 392 8.12 -18.98 -9.39
C LYS A 392 6.98 -19.98 -9.62
N GLY A 393 5.92 -19.53 -10.28
CA GLY A 393 4.79 -20.36 -10.72
C GLY A 393 3.46 -19.64 -10.53
N LEU A 394 2.47 -19.96 -11.36
CA LEU A 394 1.10 -19.43 -11.34
C LEU A 394 0.30 -19.70 -10.04
N CYS A 395 0.96 -20.18 -9.00
CA CYS A 395 0.37 -20.51 -7.71
C CYS A 395 0.08 -19.24 -6.92
N THR A 396 -1.17 -18.80 -6.90
CA THR A 396 -1.57 -17.74 -5.98
C THR A 396 -1.87 -18.36 -4.61
N SER A 397 -1.67 -17.61 -3.52
CA SER A 397 -2.13 -18.10 -2.21
C SER A 397 -3.63 -18.37 -2.18
N VAL A 398 -4.41 -17.79 -3.09
CA VAL A 398 -5.84 -18.08 -3.26
C VAL A 398 -6.05 -19.48 -3.83
N ASP A 399 -5.20 -19.94 -4.76
CA ASP A 399 -5.27 -21.31 -5.31
C ASP A 399 -4.94 -22.34 -4.22
N ASN A 400 -3.91 -22.07 -3.40
CA ASN A 400 -3.57 -22.90 -2.24
C ASN A 400 -4.70 -22.94 -1.20
N LEU A 401 -5.30 -21.79 -0.90
CA LEU A 401 -6.44 -21.70 0.02
C LEU A 401 -7.67 -22.42 -0.51
N ASN A 402 -7.97 -22.26 -1.81
CA ASN A 402 -9.05 -22.99 -2.45
C ASN A 402 -8.79 -24.49 -2.36
N PHE A 403 -7.57 -24.94 -2.67
CA PHE A 403 -7.21 -26.34 -2.54
C PHE A 403 -7.44 -26.86 -1.11
N LEU A 404 -6.93 -26.15 -0.10
CA LEU A 404 -7.14 -26.49 1.31
C LEU A 404 -8.62 -26.53 1.70
N ASN A 405 -9.44 -25.61 1.19
CA ASN A 405 -10.88 -25.56 1.46
C ASN A 405 -11.67 -26.69 0.76
N HIS A 406 -11.13 -27.29 -0.29
CA HIS A 406 -11.73 -28.44 -0.97
C HIS A 406 -11.28 -29.80 -0.39
N LEU A 407 -10.26 -29.80 0.49
CA LEU A 407 -9.88 -31.00 1.21
C LEU A 407 -10.92 -31.29 2.29
N ASN A 408 -11.67 -32.38 2.10
CA ASN A 408 -12.63 -32.85 3.09
C ASN A 408 -11.86 -33.60 4.20
N PHE A 409 -11.52 -32.88 5.26
CA PHE A 409 -10.95 -33.47 6.47
C PHE A 409 -12.08 -34.04 7.32
N GLU A 410 -12.37 -35.33 7.20
CA GLU A 410 -13.45 -36.03 7.91
C GLU A 410 -13.44 -35.77 9.44
N ASN A 411 -14.19 -34.78 9.94
CA ASN A 411 -14.38 -34.45 11.37
C ASN A 411 -13.12 -34.55 12.28
N ARG A 412 -11.93 -34.29 11.73
CA ARG A 412 -10.67 -34.32 12.47
C ARG A 412 -10.25 -32.90 12.81
N GLU A 413 -9.73 -32.71 14.02
CA GLU A 413 -9.05 -31.46 14.37
C GLU A 413 -7.81 -31.32 13.49
N ILE A 414 -7.71 -30.22 12.74
CA ILE A 414 -6.57 -29.94 11.85
C ILE A 414 -5.70 -28.86 12.49
N VAL A 415 -4.43 -29.20 12.67
CA VAL A 415 -3.41 -28.30 13.19
C VAL A 415 -2.35 -28.10 12.11
N LEU A 416 -2.38 -26.92 11.49
CA LEU A 416 -1.55 -26.52 10.37
C LEU A 416 -0.30 -25.76 10.84
N LEU A 417 0.87 -26.18 10.37
CA LEU A 417 2.07 -25.34 10.35
C LEU A 417 2.19 -24.61 9.01
N SER A 418 2.23 -23.27 9.05
CA SER A 418 2.38 -22.42 7.87
C SER A 418 3.21 -21.18 8.18
N ASN A 419 4.00 -20.75 7.21
CA ASN A 419 4.71 -19.46 7.26
C ASN A 419 3.88 -18.26 6.75
N LEU A 420 2.61 -18.48 6.38
CA LEU A 420 1.73 -17.41 5.91
C LEU A 420 0.98 -16.78 7.08
N GLY A 421 1.25 -15.49 7.33
CA GLY A 421 0.58 -14.73 8.38
C GLY A 421 -0.91 -14.49 8.08
N PHE A 422 -1.72 -14.47 9.15
CA PHE A 422 -3.20 -14.26 9.12
C PHE A 422 -3.98 -15.25 8.24
N ILE A 423 -3.38 -16.36 7.83
CA ILE A 423 -4.01 -17.34 6.95
C ILE A 423 -5.23 -18.01 7.59
N SER A 424 -5.26 -18.13 8.92
CA SER A 424 -6.39 -18.68 9.68
C SER A 424 -7.74 -18.06 9.32
N THR A 425 -7.74 -16.78 8.91
CA THR A 425 -8.94 -16.05 8.46
C THR A 425 -9.58 -16.65 7.21
N PHE A 426 -8.79 -17.32 6.37
CA PHE A 426 -9.21 -17.84 5.07
C PHE A 426 -9.36 -19.36 5.06
N LEU A 427 -9.06 -19.99 6.19
CA LEU A 427 -9.19 -21.42 6.41
C LEU A 427 -10.54 -21.74 7.08
N PRO A 428 -10.98 -23.02 7.04
CA PRO A 428 -12.16 -23.46 7.79
C PRO A 428 -12.00 -23.16 9.29
N LYS A 429 -13.10 -22.83 9.96
CA LYS A 429 -13.11 -22.33 11.36
C LYS A 429 -12.46 -23.27 12.38
N ASP A 430 -12.40 -24.56 12.07
CA ASP A 430 -11.92 -25.60 12.98
C ASP A 430 -10.41 -25.89 12.82
N MET A 431 -9.70 -25.13 11.97
CA MET A 431 -8.25 -25.27 11.81
C MET A 431 -7.48 -24.38 12.79
N ARG A 432 -6.60 -25.00 13.57
CA ARG A 432 -5.60 -24.28 14.36
C ARG A 432 -4.35 -24.06 13.51
N VAL A 433 -3.79 -22.86 13.53
CA VAL A 433 -2.57 -22.52 12.78
C VAL A 433 -1.43 -22.19 13.73
N TYR A 434 -0.28 -22.79 13.50
CA TYR A 434 1.01 -22.41 14.05
C TYR A 434 1.86 -21.76 12.97
N HIS A 435 2.56 -20.71 13.34
CA HIS A 435 3.46 -19.98 12.47
C HIS A 435 4.90 -20.48 12.61
N HIS A 436 5.72 -20.20 11.60
CA HIS A 436 7.14 -20.58 11.60
C HIS A 436 7.92 -19.97 12.77
N PHE A 437 7.53 -18.79 13.24
CA PHE A 437 8.14 -18.12 14.39
C PHE A 437 7.67 -18.68 15.75
N ASP A 438 6.65 -19.54 15.79
CA ASP A 438 6.19 -20.17 17.04
C ASP A 438 7.08 -21.34 17.48
N LYS A 439 7.98 -21.81 16.60
CA LYS A 439 8.90 -22.90 16.90
C LYS A 439 10.00 -22.44 17.86
N ASN A 440 9.93 -22.94 19.10
CA ASN A 440 10.88 -22.67 20.17
C ASN A 440 11.62 -23.91 20.70
N THR A 441 11.34 -25.08 20.13
CA THR A 441 11.97 -26.37 20.43
C THR A 441 12.50 -27.02 19.15
N ASN A 442 13.09 -28.21 19.27
CA ASN A 442 13.42 -29.05 18.12
C ASN A 442 12.15 -29.39 17.33
N PHE A 443 12.28 -29.66 16.02
CA PHE A 443 11.14 -29.80 15.12
C PHE A 443 10.21 -30.95 15.49
N ASP A 444 10.74 -32.13 15.82
CA ASP A 444 9.93 -33.30 16.16
C ASP A 444 9.15 -33.07 17.46
N GLU A 445 9.79 -32.48 18.48
CA GLU A 445 9.12 -32.08 19.72
C GLU A 445 8.05 -31.02 19.45
N PHE A 446 8.33 -30.04 18.59
CA PHE A 446 7.40 -28.97 18.24
C PHE A 446 6.15 -29.52 17.55
N ILE A 447 6.32 -30.44 16.58
CA ILE A 447 5.21 -31.11 15.87
C ILE A 447 4.38 -31.94 16.86
N LEU A 448 5.03 -32.78 17.67
CA LEU A 448 4.35 -33.67 18.62
C LEU A 448 3.60 -32.91 19.71
N ARG A 449 4.27 -31.94 20.35
CA ARG A 449 3.71 -31.15 21.45
C ARG A 449 2.48 -30.35 21.02
N ASN A 450 2.54 -29.77 19.82
CA ASN A 450 1.45 -28.96 19.30
C ASN A 450 0.42 -29.78 18.49
N LYS A 451 0.61 -31.10 18.39
CA LYS A 451 -0.23 -32.02 17.61
C LYS A 451 -0.40 -31.58 16.15
N ILE A 452 0.66 -31.02 15.57
CA ILE A 452 0.65 -30.58 14.16
C ILE A 452 0.50 -31.81 13.28
N ASN A 453 -0.57 -31.84 12.49
CA ASN A 453 -0.92 -32.96 11.61
C ASN A 453 -1.00 -32.55 10.13
N LEU A 454 -0.78 -31.27 9.84
CA LEU A 454 -0.67 -30.73 8.49
C LEU A 454 0.47 -29.70 8.44
N VAL A 455 1.37 -29.83 7.48
CA VAL A 455 2.49 -28.91 7.27
C VAL A 455 2.48 -28.44 5.82
N TRP A 456 2.41 -27.12 5.62
CA TRP A 456 2.54 -26.54 4.30
C TRP A 456 4.00 -26.22 3.99
N ILE A 457 4.61 -27.02 3.13
CA ILE A 457 5.97 -26.82 2.64
C ILE A 457 5.95 -25.91 1.42
N ASN A 458 6.68 -24.80 1.50
CA ASN A 458 6.95 -23.88 0.39
C ASN A 458 8.37 -23.32 0.50
N SER A 459 8.82 -22.56 -0.51
CA SER A 459 10.18 -22.01 -0.55
C SER A 459 10.51 -21.13 0.66
N ALA A 460 9.54 -20.39 1.19
CA ALA A 460 9.80 -19.50 2.32
C ALA A 460 9.95 -20.28 3.64
N LEU A 461 9.17 -21.35 3.87
CA LEU A 461 9.36 -22.20 5.06
C LEU A 461 10.67 -23.00 4.97
N LEU A 462 11.05 -23.48 3.77
CA LEU A 462 12.30 -24.21 3.56
C LEU A 462 13.55 -23.36 3.84
N ASN A 463 13.48 -22.06 3.54
CA ASN A 463 14.58 -21.12 3.72
C ASN A 463 14.52 -20.37 5.06
N ASP A 464 13.50 -20.63 5.87
CA ASP A 464 13.29 -19.95 7.15
C ASP A 464 14.40 -20.27 8.15
N LEU A 465 14.85 -19.28 8.93
CA LEU A 465 15.98 -19.44 9.86
C LEU A 465 15.73 -20.55 10.89
N ASN A 466 14.47 -20.73 11.33
CA ASN A 466 14.11 -21.73 12.35
C ASN A 466 14.08 -23.17 11.82
N PHE A 467 14.10 -23.34 10.49
CA PHE A 467 13.89 -24.63 9.82
C PHE A 467 15.04 -25.02 8.87
N ARG A 468 15.65 -24.07 8.16
CA ARG A 468 16.66 -24.32 7.11
C ARG A 468 17.89 -25.08 7.59
N ASN A 469 18.20 -24.99 8.88
CA ASN A 469 19.35 -25.66 9.52
C ASN A 469 18.92 -26.79 10.47
N ASP A 470 17.63 -27.02 10.62
CA ASP A 470 17.09 -28.06 11.48
C ASP A 470 17.16 -29.42 10.75
N ASN A 471 17.94 -30.35 11.31
CA ASN A 471 18.16 -31.67 10.71
C ASN A 471 16.90 -32.55 10.77
N GLU A 472 16.07 -32.40 11.80
CA GLU A 472 14.80 -33.14 11.94
C GLU A 472 13.83 -32.67 10.85
N PHE A 473 13.71 -31.35 10.66
CA PHE A 473 12.89 -30.79 9.59
C PHE A 473 13.37 -31.22 8.19
N LYS A 474 14.68 -31.18 7.91
CA LYS A 474 15.24 -31.64 6.62
C LYS A 474 14.88 -33.10 6.35
N LYS A 475 15.04 -33.97 7.35
CA LYS A 475 14.66 -35.38 7.25
C LYS A 475 13.16 -35.54 7.03
N PHE A 476 12.34 -34.75 7.73
CA PHE A 476 10.89 -34.73 7.57
C PHE A 476 10.45 -34.35 6.15
N VAL A 477 11.10 -33.37 5.54
CA VAL A 477 10.79 -32.90 4.17
C VAL A 477 11.26 -33.90 3.10
N ILE A 478 12.44 -34.51 3.27
CA ILE A 478 13.05 -35.43 2.29
C ILE A 478 12.48 -36.86 2.41
N GLY A 479 12.13 -37.29 3.61
CA GLY A 479 11.93 -38.69 3.98
C GLY A 479 10.48 -39.14 4.08
N LYS A 480 10.29 -40.45 3.90
CA LYS A 480 9.07 -41.20 4.23
C LYS A 480 8.95 -41.32 5.76
N ASN A 481 8.61 -40.25 6.46
CA ASN A 481 8.22 -40.40 7.86
C ASN A 481 6.99 -41.30 7.93
N GLU A 482 7.08 -42.36 8.72
CA GLU A 482 5.98 -43.31 8.90
C GLU A 482 4.72 -42.53 9.33
N GLY A 483 3.63 -42.72 8.59
CA GLY A 483 2.35 -42.01 8.80
C GLY A 483 2.16 -40.71 8.02
N TRP A 484 3.23 -40.01 7.60
CA TRP A 484 3.10 -38.78 6.82
C TRP A 484 3.00 -39.05 5.32
N LYS A 485 1.98 -38.49 4.69
CA LYS A 485 1.74 -38.55 3.25
C LYS A 485 1.98 -37.18 2.63
N ARG A 486 2.50 -37.18 1.40
CA ARG A 486 2.71 -35.97 0.59
C ARG A 486 1.54 -35.77 -0.36
N MET A 487 1.08 -34.53 -0.45
CA MET A 487 0.07 -34.08 -1.41
C MET A 487 0.60 -32.86 -2.14
N ASN A 488 0.81 -32.99 -3.46
CA ASN A 488 1.21 -31.86 -4.28
C ASN A 488 0.02 -30.93 -4.50
N ILE A 489 0.25 -29.62 -4.43
CA ILE A 489 -0.80 -28.65 -4.71
C ILE A 489 -0.85 -28.40 -6.23
N PRO A 490 -2.02 -28.53 -6.90
CA PRO A 490 -2.13 -28.32 -8.33
C PRO A 490 -1.62 -26.94 -8.74
N ASN A 491 -0.88 -26.87 -9.86
CA ASN A 491 -0.26 -25.64 -10.40
C ASN A 491 0.80 -24.96 -9.50
N CYS A 492 1.24 -25.65 -8.44
CA CYS A 492 2.22 -25.15 -7.48
C CYS A 492 3.39 -26.14 -7.36
N PRO A 493 4.30 -26.20 -8.35
CA PRO A 493 5.32 -27.26 -8.43
C PRO A 493 6.30 -27.28 -7.24
N ASN A 494 6.46 -26.15 -6.55
CA ASN A 494 7.36 -25.99 -5.41
C ASN A 494 6.65 -26.04 -4.05
N ASP A 495 5.32 -26.13 -4.05
CA ASP A 495 4.51 -26.16 -2.82
C ASP A 495 3.82 -27.51 -2.68
N PHE A 496 3.85 -28.06 -1.48
CA PHE A 496 3.15 -29.30 -1.16
C PHE A 496 2.75 -29.35 0.30
N LEU A 497 1.78 -30.19 0.59
CA LEU A 497 1.34 -30.49 1.94
C LEU A 497 1.96 -31.82 2.38
N LEU A 498 2.43 -31.85 3.62
CA LEU A 498 2.69 -33.08 4.35
C LEU A 498 1.57 -33.23 5.39
N PHE A 499 0.93 -34.39 5.45
CA PHE A 499 -0.19 -34.64 6.36
C PHE A 499 -0.11 -36.02 7.01
N ASN A 500 -0.59 -36.12 8.25
CA ASN A 500 -0.64 -37.37 9.02
C ASN A 500 -1.97 -37.42 9.78
N PHE A 501 -2.91 -38.24 9.31
CA PHE A 501 -4.27 -38.32 9.85
C PHE A 501 -4.58 -39.69 10.42
#